data_AF-X1IQK5-F1
#
_entry.id   AF-X1IQK5-F1
#
_cell.length_a   1.000
_cell.length_b   1.000
_cell.length_c   1.000
_cell.angle_alpha   90.00
_cell.angle_beta   90.00
_cell.angle_gamma   90.00
#
_symmetry.space_group_name_H-M   'P 1'
#
loop_
_entity.id
_entity.type
_entity.pdbx_description
1 polymer ?
#
loop_
_entity_poly.entity_id
_entity_poly.type
_entity_poly.pdbx_seq_one_letter_code
_entity_poly.pdbx_strand_id
1 'polypeptide(L)'
;NVVVVEKALDEKKGQAEMMICDSHSLSSLSKDWIEKVRKSGRYADCDWQGKVTVETETLDDLIATYGKPAFVKVDVEGYEEEVIQGLSQPVNYMCFEFTPEFIESAIGGVRHLARLGKVVFNYCSGTHPFKLALHRWVDAEQICSILEAAIGISDNVSFCIFANSEDTSCSSDRLRNQSSHIYSIQERISIQLAVEVDQIMNDHIRTAA
;
A
#
# COMPACT_ATOMS: atom_id res chain seq x y z
N ASN A 1 -0.80 -18.97 12.58
CA ASN A 1 -0.59 -17.91 13.59
C ASN A 1 -0.82 -16.57 12.92
N VAL A 2 -1.62 -15.71 13.56
CA VAL A 2 -1.89 -14.33 13.12
C VAL A 2 -1.52 -13.44 14.29
N VAL A 3 -0.83 -12.33 14.00
CA VAL A 3 -0.45 -11.30 14.98
C VAL A 3 -0.96 -9.98 14.44
N VAL A 4 -1.64 -9.21 15.29
CA VAL A 4 -2.07 -7.85 14.99
C VAL A 4 -1.15 -6.91 15.77
N VAL A 5 -0.61 -5.91 15.07
CA VAL A 5 0.21 -4.85 15.67
C VAL A 5 -0.54 -3.55 15.49
N GLU A 6 -1.05 -2.99 16.59
CA GLU A 6 -1.86 -1.77 16.59
C GLU A 6 -0.99 -0.50 16.45
N LYS A 7 -0.28 -0.40 15.32
CA LYS A 7 0.60 0.73 14.99
C LYS A 7 0.51 1.05 13.51
N ALA A 8 0.72 2.32 13.18
CA ALA A 8 0.91 2.73 11.79
C ALA A 8 2.34 2.40 11.33
N LEU A 9 2.53 2.32 10.01
CA LEU A 9 3.86 2.24 9.42
C LEU A 9 4.26 3.59 8.83
N ASP A 10 5.54 3.90 8.91
CA ASP A 10 6.15 5.16 8.48
C ASP A 10 7.62 4.93 8.08
N GLU A 11 8.28 5.96 7.55
CA GLU A 11 9.71 5.96 7.22
C GLU A 11 10.59 5.78 8.47
N LYS A 12 10.07 6.13 9.64
CA LYS A 12 10.76 6.11 10.92
C LYS A 12 9.80 5.81 12.07
N LYS A 13 10.35 5.15 13.09
CA LYS A 13 9.64 4.94 14.36
C LYS A 13 9.34 6.28 15.05
N GLY A 14 8.15 6.39 15.63
CA GLY A 14 7.74 7.62 16.31
C GLY A 14 6.23 7.69 16.56
N GLN A 15 5.68 8.88 16.32
CA GLN A 15 4.25 9.14 16.38
C GLN A 15 3.83 10.01 15.21
N ALA A 16 2.62 9.78 14.70
CA ALA A 16 2.03 10.55 13.62
C ALA A 16 0.56 10.90 13.93
N GLU A 17 0.08 11.99 13.34
CA GLU A 17 -1.34 12.38 13.38
C GLU A 17 -2.07 11.71 12.21
N MET A 18 -3.00 10.81 12.52
CA MET A 18 -3.89 10.19 11.55
C MET A 18 -5.21 10.94 11.49
N MET A 19 -5.67 11.22 10.28
CA MET A 19 -6.96 11.83 10.00
C MET A 19 -8.03 10.75 9.91
N ILE A 20 -9.08 10.88 10.72
CA ILE A 20 -10.15 9.88 10.81
C ILE A 20 -11.29 10.26 9.88
N CYS A 21 -11.56 9.37 8.93
CA CYS A 21 -12.72 9.42 8.05
C CYS A 21 -13.91 8.72 8.70
N ASP A 22 -15.13 9.18 8.39
CA ASP A 22 -16.36 8.48 8.73
C ASP A 22 -16.51 7.12 8.03
N SER A 23 -15.88 6.94 6.87
CA SER A 23 -15.59 5.63 6.29
C SER A 23 -14.27 5.09 6.84
N HIS A 24 -14.34 4.04 7.68
CA HIS A 24 -13.16 3.47 8.35
C HIS A 24 -12.01 3.13 7.39
N SER A 25 -12.33 2.67 6.18
CA SER A 25 -11.34 2.29 5.16
C SER A 25 -10.57 3.45 4.54
N LEU A 26 -10.97 4.70 4.78
CA LEU A 26 -10.39 5.89 4.15
C LEU A 26 -9.64 6.79 5.14
N SER A 27 -9.46 6.35 6.39
CA SER A 27 -8.59 7.05 7.35
C SER A 27 -7.14 7.01 6.85
N SER A 28 -6.42 8.14 6.97
CA SER A 28 -5.09 8.27 6.37
C SER A 28 -4.17 9.17 7.19
N LEU A 29 -2.87 8.88 7.16
CA LEU A 29 -1.81 9.76 7.68
C LEU A 29 -1.47 10.87 6.65
N SER A 30 -1.90 10.72 5.40
CA SER A 30 -1.58 11.62 4.29
C SER A 30 -2.61 12.74 4.14
N LYS A 31 -2.28 13.94 4.65
CA LYS A 31 -3.11 15.13 4.47
C LYS A 31 -3.19 15.56 3.00
N ASP A 32 -2.09 15.38 2.26
CA ASP A 32 -1.99 15.75 0.85
C ASP A 32 -2.89 14.86 -0.02
N TRP A 33 -2.91 13.55 0.27
CA TRP A 33 -3.84 12.63 -0.40
C TRP A 33 -5.28 13.02 -0.12
N ILE A 34 -5.65 13.29 1.15
CA ILE A 34 -7.01 13.73 1.52
C ILE A 34 -7.42 14.98 0.74
N GLU A 35 -6.53 15.98 0.63
CA GLU A 35 -6.80 17.19 -0.14
C GLU A 35 -7.05 16.88 -1.62
N LYS A 36 -6.21 16.03 -2.23
CA LYS A 36 -6.32 15.65 -3.64
C LYS A 36 -7.57 14.85 -3.95
N VAL A 37 -7.91 13.86 -3.14
CA VAL A 37 -9.11 13.05 -3.36
C VAL A 37 -10.39 13.86 -3.13
N ARG A 38 -10.41 14.77 -2.13
CA ARG A 38 -11.52 15.73 -1.97
C ARG A 38 -11.67 16.64 -3.18
N LYS A 39 -10.55 17.17 -3.70
CA LYS A 39 -10.56 18.02 -4.90
C LYS A 39 -11.03 17.29 -6.16
N SER A 40 -10.74 15.99 -6.26
CA SER A 40 -11.18 15.14 -7.37
C SER A 40 -12.67 14.78 -7.34
N GLY A 41 -13.27 14.77 -6.15
CA GLY A 41 -14.63 14.31 -5.92
C GLY A 41 -14.78 12.78 -5.79
N ARG A 42 -13.71 11.97 -5.87
CA ARG A 42 -13.81 10.49 -5.76
C ARG A 42 -14.50 10.04 -4.48
N TYR A 43 -14.29 10.75 -3.37
CA TYR A 43 -14.89 10.46 -2.06
C TYR A 43 -15.70 11.65 -1.54
N ALA A 44 -16.54 12.23 -2.40
CA ALA A 44 -17.33 13.42 -2.06
C ALA A 44 -18.30 13.22 -0.88
N ASP A 45 -18.72 11.98 -0.62
CA ASP A 45 -19.63 11.62 0.48
C ASP A 45 -18.91 11.31 1.80
N CYS A 46 -17.57 11.38 1.83
CA CYS A 46 -16.75 11.05 2.98
C CYS A 46 -16.17 12.30 3.65
N ASP A 47 -16.05 12.26 4.97
CA ASP A 47 -15.54 13.39 5.74
C ASP A 47 -14.49 13.00 6.78
N TRP A 48 -13.35 13.70 6.74
CA TRP A 48 -12.24 13.57 7.69
C TRP A 48 -12.32 14.67 8.74
N GLN A 49 -13.20 14.49 9.75
CA GLN A 49 -13.39 15.45 10.85
C GLN A 49 -12.61 15.08 12.11
N GLY A 50 -12.27 13.80 12.27
CA GLY A 50 -11.55 13.31 13.44
C GLY A 50 -10.04 13.31 13.24
N LYS A 51 -9.31 13.27 14.35
CA LYS A 51 -7.86 13.12 14.40
C LYS A 51 -7.46 12.27 15.59
N VAL A 52 -6.41 11.46 15.42
CA VAL A 52 -5.81 10.70 16.51
C VAL A 52 -4.30 10.64 16.33
N THR A 53 -3.55 10.67 17.43
CA THR A 53 -2.11 10.40 17.41
C THR A 53 -1.89 8.91 17.58
N VAL A 54 -1.15 8.31 16.64
CA VAL A 54 -0.80 6.88 16.64
C VAL A 54 0.70 6.70 16.77
N GLU A 55 1.13 5.59 17.36
CA GLU A 55 2.53 5.16 17.27
C GLU A 55 2.84 4.67 15.86
N THR A 56 4.06 4.96 15.40
CA THR A 56 4.60 4.47 14.13
C THR A 56 5.77 3.51 14.34
N GLU A 57 5.86 2.50 13.49
CA GLU A 57 7.03 1.62 13.32
C GLU A 57 7.47 1.64 11.85
N THR A 58 8.64 1.07 11.56
CA THR A 58 9.09 0.86 10.17
C THR A 58 8.83 -0.57 9.70
N LEU A 59 8.82 -0.77 8.37
CA LEU A 59 8.82 -2.13 7.81
C LEU A 59 10.05 -2.92 8.29
N ASP A 60 11.20 -2.28 8.42
CA ASP A 60 12.41 -2.91 8.96
C ASP A 60 12.25 -3.37 10.41
N ASP A 61 11.59 -2.59 11.28
CA ASP A 61 11.32 -2.98 12.67
C ASP A 61 10.44 -4.23 12.73
N LEU A 62 9.43 -4.31 11.86
CA LEU A 62 8.59 -5.50 11.72
C LEU A 62 9.39 -6.69 11.19
N ILE A 63 10.25 -6.49 10.20
CA ILE A 63 11.11 -7.56 9.66
C ILE A 63 12.10 -8.06 10.72
N ALA A 64 12.67 -7.16 11.52
CA ALA A 64 13.58 -7.54 12.60
C ALA A 64 12.87 -8.38 13.67
N THR A 65 11.59 -8.09 13.94
CA THR A 65 10.79 -8.77 14.96
C THR A 65 10.22 -10.11 14.47
N TYR A 66 9.70 -10.15 13.25
CA TYR A 66 8.93 -11.28 12.72
C TYR A 66 9.63 -12.06 11.61
N GLY A 67 10.79 -11.59 11.14
CA GLY A 67 11.53 -12.14 10.03
C GLY A 67 11.12 -11.57 8.67
N LYS A 68 11.91 -11.88 7.63
CA LYS A 68 11.67 -11.38 6.27
C LYS A 68 10.35 -11.96 5.71
N PRO A 69 9.38 -11.12 5.29
CA PRO A 69 8.12 -11.60 4.75
C PRO A 69 8.31 -12.21 3.36
N ALA A 70 7.50 -13.22 3.05
CA ALA A 70 7.39 -13.73 1.69
C ALA A 70 6.63 -12.75 0.77
N PHE A 71 5.71 -11.96 1.33
CA PHE A 71 4.87 -11.01 0.62
C PHE A 71 4.46 -9.86 1.55
N VAL A 72 4.40 -8.64 1.03
CA VAL A 72 3.92 -7.44 1.73
C VAL A 72 2.76 -6.83 0.94
N LYS A 73 1.63 -6.54 1.60
CA LYS A 73 0.59 -5.64 1.07
C LYS A 73 0.69 -4.31 1.81
N VAL A 74 0.68 -3.20 1.07
CA VAL A 74 0.60 -1.84 1.60
C VAL A 74 -0.65 -1.20 1.03
N ASP A 75 -1.55 -0.80 1.90
CA ASP A 75 -2.84 -0.22 1.55
C ASP A 75 -3.21 0.71 2.69
N VAL A 76 -2.77 1.95 2.55
CA VAL A 76 -2.74 2.96 3.63
C VAL A 76 -3.23 4.32 3.14
N GLU A 77 -3.98 4.30 2.04
CA GLU A 77 -4.72 5.43 1.49
C GLU A 77 -3.85 6.67 1.30
N GLY A 78 -2.86 6.57 0.41
CA GLY A 78 -2.00 7.69 0.02
C GLY A 78 -0.80 7.94 0.93
N TYR A 79 -0.46 6.98 1.78
CA TYR A 79 0.74 7.00 2.62
C TYR A 79 1.72 5.86 2.28
N GLU A 80 1.55 5.26 1.09
CA GLU A 80 2.30 4.08 0.67
C GLU A 80 3.79 4.39 0.51
N GLU A 81 4.12 5.57 0.00
CA GLU A 81 5.52 5.99 -0.18
C GLU A 81 6.26 5.98 1.15
N GLU A 82 5.72 6.62 2.19
CA GLU A 82 6.32 6.72 3.51
C GLU A 82 6.51 5.34 4.15
N VAL A 83 5.51 4.47 4.06
CA VAL A 83 5.63 3.07 4.51
C VAL A 83 6.76 2.34 3.78
N ILE A 84 6.85 2.51 2.44
CA ILE A 84 7.89 1.89 1.62
C ILE A 84 9.27 2.46 1.96
N GLN A 85 9.38 3.74 2.30
CA GLN A 85 10.64 4.36 2.71
C GLN A 85 11.18 3.80 4.03
N GLY A 86 10.34 3.20 4.87
CA GLY A 86 10.73 2.48 6.09
C GLY A 86 11.37 1.10 5.86
N LEU A 87 11.69 0.76 4.60
CA LEU A 87 12.32 -0.51 4.21
C LEU A 87 13.74 -0.27 3.71
N SER A 88 14.76 -0.86 4.34
CA SER A 88 16.17 -0.70 3.92
C SER A 88 16.73 -1.88 3.14
N GLN A 89 15.94 -2.94 2.93
CA GLN A 89 16.36 -4.17 2.26
C GLN A 89 15.28 -4.71 1.29
N PRO A 90 15.67 -5.40 0.22
CA PRO A 90 14.70 -5.94 -0.73
C PRO A 90 13.82 -7.02 -0.09
N VAL A 91 12.50 -6.89 -0.25
CA VAL A 91 11.53 -7.97 0.02
C VAL A 91 11.24 -8.77 -1.25
N ASN A 92 10.79 -10.01 -1.10
CA ASN A 92 10.60 -10.90 -2.26
C ASN A 92 9.45 -10.41 -3.15
N TYR A 93 8.31 -10.10 -2.54
CA TYR A 93 7.14 -9.60 -3.24
C TYR A 93 6.47 -8.49 -2.42
N MET A 94 6.06 -7.42 -3.10
CA MET A 94 5.27 -6.35 -2.52
C MET A 94 4.13 -5.96 -3.46
N CYS A 95 2.97 -5.66 -2.89
CA CYS A 95 1.84 -5.06 -3.56
C CYS A 95 1.47 -3.78 -2.81
N PHE A 96 1.34 -2.65 -3.50
CA PHE A 96 0.87 -1.42 -2.87
C PHE A 96 -0.17 -0.70 -3.73
N GLU A 97 -1.18 -0.14 -3.07
CA GLU A 97 -2.27 0.59 -3.74
C GLU A 97 -1.84 2.01 -4.13
N PHE A 98 -2.56 2.60 -5.09
CA PHE A 98 -2.40 4.02 -5.39
C PHE A 98 -3.68 4.60 -5.99
N THR A 99 -3.81 5.93 -5.88
CA THR A 99 -4.85 6.70 -6.56
C THR A 99 -4.25 7.53 -7.71
N PRO A 100 -4.94 7.64 -8.87
CA PRO A 100 -4.44 8.42 -10.00
C PRO A 100 -4.10 9.89 -9.70
N GLU A 101 -4.80 10.52 -8.75
CA GLU A 101 -4.63 11.92 -8.35
C GLU A 101 -3.43 12.13 -7.43
N PHE A 102 -2.89 11.05 -6.89
CA PHE A 102 -1.69 11.02 -6.06
C PHE A 102 -0.64 10.03 -6.58
N ILE A 103 -0.55 9.94 -7.92
CA ILE A 103 0.34 9.04 -8.64
C ILE A 103 1.83 9.27 -8.31
N GLU A 104 2.19 10.49 -7.92
CA GLU A 104 3.57 10.82 -7.59
C GLU A 104 4.08 10.04 -6.37
N SER A 105 3.21 9.73 -5.41
CA SER A 105 3.55 8.90 -4.24
C SER A 105 3.86 7.47 -4.68
N ALA A 106 3.06 6.92 -5.61
CA ALA A 106 3.32 5.61 -6.19
C ALA A 106 4.68 5.56 -6.92
N ILE A 107 5.02 6.61 -7.67
CA ILE A 107 6.32 6.76 -8.34
C ILE A 107 7.45 6.86 -7.31
N GLY A 108 7.25 7.59 -6.21
CA GLY A 108 8.19 7.66 -5.09
C GLY A 108 8.50 6.29 -4.50
N GLY A 109 7.45 5.49 -4.23
CA GLY A 109 7.56 4.11 -3.76
C GLY A 109 8.32 3.19 -4.75
N VAL A 110 7.98 3.24 -6.05
CA VAL A 110 8.70 2.49 -7.10
C VAL A 110 10.18 2.83 -7.10
N ARG A 111 10.53 4.12 -7.06
CA ARG A 111 11.92 4.58 -7.07
C ARG A 111 12.67 4.18 -5.80
N HIS A 112 12.00 4.15 -4.66
CA HIS A 112 12.59 3.65 -3.42
C HIS A 112 12.93 2.16 -3.55
N LEU A 113 11.97 1.32 -3.95
CA LEU A 113 12.19 -0.12 -4.14
C LEU A 113 13.32 -0.42 -5.14
N ALA A 114 13.40 0.35 -6.23
CA ALA A 114 14.46 0.22 -7.23
C ALA A 114 15.87 0.54 -6.70
N ARG A 115 15.98 1.36 -5.65
CA ARG A 115 17.26 1.65 -4.97
C ARG A 115 17.72 0.50 -4.06
N LEU A 116 16.79 -0.32 -3.55
CA LEU A 116 17.09 -1.42 -2.63
C LEU A 116 17.66 -2.66 -3.35
N GLY A 117 17.43 -2.78 -4.66
CA GLY A 117 17.96 -3.89 -5.46
C GLY A 117 17.27 -4.05 -6.80
N LYS A 118 17.59 -5.14 -7.51
CA LYS A 118 16.90 -5.50 -8.75
C LYS A 118 15.44 -5.85 -8.44
N VAL A 119 14.54 -5.16 -9.11
CA VAL A 119 13.10 -5.31 -8.95
C VAL A 119 12.43 -5.08 -10.29
N VAL A 120 11.42 -5.88 -10.57
CA VAL A 120 10.55 -5.72 -11.74
C VAL A 120 9.11 -5.49 -11.27
N PHE A 121 8.36 -4.75 -12.07
CA PHE A 121 7.04 -4.25 -11.74
C PHE A 121 5.98 -4.71 -12.72
N ASN A 122 4.75 -4.79 -12.22
CA ASN A 122 3.54 -4.89 -13.00
C ASN A 122 2.45 -4.11 -12.26
N TYR A 123 1.33 -3.82 -12.91
CA TYR A 123 0.21 -3.18 -12.24
C TYR A 123 -1.10 -3.87 -12.62
N CYS A 124 -2.12 -3.69 -11.80
CA CYS A 124 -3.49 -4.04 -12.16
C CYS A 124 -4.34 -2.77 -12.23
N SER A 125 -5.29 -2.79 -13.17
CA SER A 125 -6.36 -1.81 -13.25
C SER A 125 -7.68 -2.54 -13.52
N GLY A 126 -8.74 -2.11 -12.85
CA GLY A 126 -10.12 -2.54 -13.02
C GLY A 126 -10.76 -3.00 -11.71
N THR A 127 -12.05 -3.33 -11.80
CA THR A 127 -12.74 -4.13 -10.79
C THR A 127 -12.64 -5.62 -11.16
N HIS A 128 -12.88 -6.49 -10.17
CA HIS A 128 -12.71 -7.94 -10.27
C HIS A 128 -13.13 -8.57 -11.62
N PRO A 129 -12.36 -9.55 -12.14
CA PRO A 129 -11.14 -10.11 -11.57
C PRO A 129 -9.91 -9.22 -11.84
N PHE A 130 -9.07 -9.01 -10.81
CA PHE A 130 -7.79 -8.35 -10.99
C PHE A 130 -6.94 -9.13 -12.00
N LYS A 131 -6.39 -8.43 -12.98
CA LYS A 131 -5.45 -8.99 -13.95
C LYS A 131 -4.24 -8.08 -14.04
N LEU A 132 -3.08 -8.70 -14.22
CA LEU A 132 -1.85 -7.96 -14.47
C LEU A 132 -1.98 -7.34 -15.86
N ALA A 133 -1.84 -6.03 -15.94
CA ALA A 133 -2.06 -5.26 -17.15
C ALA A 133 -0.96 -5.54 -18.20
N LEU A 134 0.26 -5.85 -17.75
CA LEU A 134 1.40 -6.07 -18.64
C LEU A 134 1.67 -7.55 -18.87
N HIS A 135 1.87 -7.92 -20.14
CA HIS A 135 2.29 -9.28 -20.53
C HIS A 135 3.69 -9.66 -20.04
N ARG A 136 4.55 -8.67 -19.80
CA ARG A 136 5.87 -8.83 -19.20
C ARG A 136 6.00 -7.85 -18.04
N TRP A 137 6.69 -8.28 -17.00
CA TRP A 137 7.12 -7.36 -15.95
C TRP A 137 8.18 -6.42 -16.52
N VAL A 138 8.21 -5.20 -16.01
CA VAL A 138 9.00 -4.09 -16.54
C VAL A 138 9.89 -3.50 -15.44
N ASP A 139 10.93 -2.76 -15.82
CA ASP A 139 11.77 -2.06 -14.84
C ASP A 139 11.09 -0.81 -14.25
N ALA A 140 11.80 -0.14 -13.33
CA ALA A 140 11.32 1.05 -12.62
C ALA A 140 11.04 2.24 -13.56
N GLU A 141 11.90 2.46 -14.56
CA GLU A 141 11.72 3.57 -15.51
C GLU A 141 10.47 3.34 -16.35
N GLN A 142 10.34 2.13 -16.89
CA GLN A 142 9.19 1.72 -17.70
C GLN A 142 7.87 1.81 -16.93
N ILE A 143 7.80 1.31 -15.69
CA ILE A 143 6.56 1.39 -14.92
C ILE A 143 6.23 2.84 -14.56
N CYS A 144 7.21 3.67 -14.20
CA CYS A 144 6.97 5.09 -13.93
C CYS A 144 6.40 5.80 -15.15
N SER A 145 6.98 5.60 -16.34
CA SER A 145 6.44 6.19 -17.57
C SER A 145 5.02 5.70 -17.90
N ILE A 146 4.71 4.43 -17.61
CA ILE A 146 3.35 3.88 -17.79
C ILE A 146 2.36 4.56 -16.84
N LEU A 147 2.74 4.72 -15.57
CA LEU A 147 1.90 5.35 -14.53
C LEU A 147 1.65 6.83 -14.84
N GLU A 148 2.69 7.56 -15.26
CA GLU A 148 2.58 8.97 -15.69
C GLU A 148 1.66 9.12 -16.92
N ALA A 149 1.74 8.19 -17.88
CA ALA A 149 0.87 8.19 -19.04
C ALA A 149 -0.59 7.78 -18.72
N ALA A 150 -0.81 7.10 -17.58
CA ALA A 150 -2.13 6.68 -17.12
C ALA A 150 -2.89 7.78 -16.38
N ILE A 151 -2.27 8.94 -16.13
CA ILE A 151 -2.92 10.12 -15.54
C ILE A 151 -4.12 10.52 -16.41
N GLY A 152 -5.33 10.32 -15.89
CA GLY A 152 -6.59 10.62 -16.57
C GLY A 152 -7.40 9.42 -17.07
N ILE A 153 -6.97 8.17 -16.81
CA ILE A 153 -7.72 6.97 -17.19
C ILE A 153 -8.63 6.50 -16.04
N SER A 154 -9.85 7.05 -16.04
CA SER A 154 -11.08 6.59 -15.34
C SER A 154 -11.13 6.60 -13.80
N ASP A 155 -12.28 7.01 -13.28
CA ASP A 155 -12.46 7.46 -11.90
C ASP A 155 -12.69 6.36 -10.85
N ASN A 156 -12.81 5.07 -11.23
CA ASN A 156 -13.29 4.00 -10.33
C ASN A 156 -12.48 2.71 -10.42
N VAL A 157 -11.17 2.80 -10.28
CA VAL A 157 -10.30 1.64 -10.37
C VAL A 157 -9.39 1.58 -9.14
N SER A 158 -9.40 0.43 -8.44
CA SER A 158 -8.33 0.10 -7.50
C SER A 158 -7.10 -0.24 -8.33
N PHE A 159 -6.04 0.52 -8.11
CA PHE A 159 -4.77 0.31 -8.78
C PHE A 159 -3.77 -0.21 -7.76
N CYS A 160 -3.09 -1.31 -8.11
CA CYS A 160 -1.99 -1.82 -7.31
C CYS A 160 -0.75 -2.00 -8.18
N ILE A 161 0.41 -1.73 -7.59
CA ILE A 161 1.71 -2.05 -8.18
C ILE A 161 2.24 -3.30 -7.50
N PHE A 162 2.61 -4.29 -8.31
CA PHE A 162 3.32 -5.47 -7.85
C PHE A 162 4.81 -5.30 -8.13
N ALA A 163 5.62 -5.46 -7.10
CA ALA A 163 7.07 -5.47 -7.16
C ALA A 163 7.57 -6.87 -6.81
N ASN A 164 8.49 -7.38 -7.63
CA ASN A 164 9.15 -8.66 -7.38
C ASN A 164 10.67 -8.44 -7.39
N SER A 165 11.32 -8.66 -6.25
CA SER A 165 12.77 -8.59 -6.19
C SER A 165 13.36 -9.84 -6.85
N GLU A 166 14.16 -9.63 -7.89
CA GLU A 166 14.93 -10.70 -8.51
C GLU A 166 16.05 -11.10 -7.55
N ASP A 167 15.74 -12.03 -6.65
CA ASP A 167 16.79 -12.72 -5.91
C ASP A 167 17.71 -13.39 -6.93
N THR A 168 18.97 -12.94 -7.00
CA THR A 168 19.98 -13.44 -7.96
C THR A 168 20.23 -14.95 -7.85
N SER A 169 19.64 -15.63 -6.86
CA SER A 169 19.70 -17.06 -6.65
C SER A 169 18.55 -17.87 -7.31
N CYS A 170 17.48 -17.24 -7.81
CA CYS A 170 16.31 -17.96 -8.35
C CYS A 170 16.03 -17.61 -9.81
N SER A 171 16.21 -18.58 -10.70
CA SER A 171 16.08 -18.46 -12.16
C SER A 171 14.71 -17.94 -12.62
N SER A 172 14.75 -17.09 -13.65
CA SER A 172 13.67 -16.39 -14.35
C SER A 172 12.46 -17.22 -14.81
N ASP A 173 12.54 -18.55 -14.84
CA ASP A 173 11.47 -19.43 -15.33
C ASP A 173 10.29 -19.63 -14.35
N ARG A 174 10.46 -19.35 -13.05
CA ARG A 174 9.33 -19.38 -12.08
C ARG A 174 8.38 -18.19 -12.23
N LEU A 175 8.81 -17.11 -12.89
CA LEU A 175 8.09 -15.83 -12.98
C LEU A 175 6.82 -15.91 -13.86
N ARG A 176 6.77 -16.84 -14.81
CA ARG A 176 5.64 -16.98 -15.76
C ARG A 176 4.39 -17.65 -15.19
N ASN A 177 4.51 -18.44 -14.11
CA ASN A 177 3.42 -19.26 -13.56
C ASN A 177 2.88 -18.77 -12.20
N GLN A 178 3.35 -17.61 -11.70
CA GLN A 178 2.98 -17.09 -10.38
C GLN A 178 1.71 -16.22 -10.38
N SER A 179 1.13 -15.89 -11.54
CA SER A 179 -0.07 -15.05 -11.66
C SER A 179 -1.21 -15.57 -10.77
N SER A 180 -1.50 -16.88 -10.83
CA SER A 180 -2.51 -17.53 -9.98
C SER A 180 -2.19 -17.52 -8.49
N HIS A 181 -0.92 -17.51 -8.09
CA HIS A 181 -0.52 -17.39 -6.68
C HIS A 181 -0.67 -15.95 -6.18
N ILE A 182 -0.31 -14.96 -7.00
CA ILE A 182 -0.47 -13.53 -6.69
C ILE A 182 -1.96 -13.17 -6.57
N TYR A 183 -2.82 -13.67 -7.46
CA TYR A 183 -4.28 -13.48 -7.36
C TYR A 183 -4.86 -14.13 -6.10
N SER A 184 -4.44 -15.37 -5.79
CA SER A 184 -4.83 -16.03 -4.54
C SER A 184 -4.31 -15.31 -3.29
N ILE A 185 -3.22 -14.56 -3.39
CA ILE A 185 -2.66 -13.78 -2.28
C ILE A 185 -3.44 -12.46 -2.12
N GLN A 186 -3.76 -11.75 -3.20
CA GLN A 186 -4.58 -10.54 -3.12
C GLN A 186 -5.98 -10.81 -2.56
N GLU A 187 -6.61 -11.94 -2.93
CA GLU A 187 -7.93 -12.34 -2.39
C GLU A 187 -7.89 -12.91 -0.96
N ARG A 188 -6.72 -13.33 -0.46
CA ARG A 188 -6.58 -13.97 0.88
C ARG A 188 -5.78 -13.16 1.89
N ILE A 189 -5.06 -12.16 1.42
CA ILE A 189 -4.19 -11.30 2.19
C ILE A 189 -4.61 -9.87 1.88
N SER A 190 -5.86 -9.54 2.23
CA SER A 190 -6.13 -8.21 2.77
C SER A 190 -5.39 -8.13 4.11
N ILE A 191 -4.06 -8.02 4.09
CA ILE A 191 -3.40 -7.23 5.12
C ILE A 191 -3.72 -5.79 4.70
N GLN A 192 -4.96 -5.40 5.00
CA GLN A 192 -5.15 -4.11 5.60
C GLN A 192 -4.20 -4.20 6.81
N LEU A 193 -3.10 -3.48 6.80
CA LEU A 193 -2.57 -2.99 8.07
C LEU A 193 -3.63 -2.01 8.55
N ALA A 194 -4.77 -2.58 8.96
CA ALA A 194 -5.84 -1.89 9.60
C ALA A 194 -5.19 -1.43 10.89
N VAL A 195 -4.84 -0.16 10.91
CA VAL A 195 -5.18 0.65 12.05
C VAL A 195 -6.72 0.62 12.12
N GLU A 196 -7.29 -0.50 12.58
CA GLU A 196 -8.73 -0.61 12.81
C GLU A 196 -8.99 0.15 14.11
N VAL A 197 -9.36 1.42 13.95
CA VAL A 197 -9.81 2.32 15.04
C VAL A 197 -11.16 1.85 15.63
N ASP A 198 -11.76 0.77 15.11
CA ASP A 198 -13.13 0.36 15.42
C ASP A 198 -13.36 -0.21 16.83
N GLN A 199 -12.31 -0.63 17.55
CA GLN A 199 -12.51 -1.10 18.93
C GLN A 199 -12.65 0.04 19.96
N ILE A 200 -12.12 1.23 19.70
CA ILE A 200 -12.05 2.31 20.70
C ILE A 200 -13.39 3.07 20.83
N MET A 201 -14.21 3.14 19.78
CA MET A 201 -15.51 3.82 19.83
C MET A 201 -16.65 2.98 20.43
N ASN A 202 -16.58 1.65 20.39
CA ASN A 202 -17.62 0.80 21.00
C ASN A 202 -17.48 0.64 22.52
N ASP A 203 -16.26 0.74 23.05
CA ASP A 203 -16.03 0.63 24.49
C ASP A 203 -16.30 1.94 25.25
N HIS A 204 -16.26 3.09 24.58
CA HIS A 204 -16.58 4.39 25.20
C HIS A 204 -18.09 4.66 25.29
N ILE A 205 -18.94 3.96 24.53
CA ILE A 205 -20.41 4.09 24.63
C ILE A 205 -21.00 3.04 25.60
N ARG A 206 -20.34 1.90 25.82
CA ARG A 206 -20.81 0.87 26.78
C ARG A 206 -20.40 1.10 28.23
N THR A 207 -19.53 2.08 28.50
CA THR A 207 -19.12 2.43 29.87
C THR A 207 -19.75 3.74 30.36
N ALA A 208 -20.71 4.29 29.61
CA ALA A 208 -21.46 5.50 29.94
C ALA A 208 -23.00 5.31 29.91
N ALA A 209 -23.47 4.08 30.09
CA ALA A 209 -24.88 3.74 30.29
C ALA A 209 -25.08 2.86 31.54
#